data_AF-A0A3D5KRB7-F1
#
_entry.id   AF-A0A3D5KRB7-F1
#
_cell.length_a   1.000
_cell.length_b   1.000
_cell.length_c   1.000
_cell.angle_alpha   90.00
_cell.angle_beta   90.00
_cell.angle_gamma   90.00
#
_symmetry.space_group_name_H-M   'P 1'
#
loop_
_entity.id
_entity.type
_entity.pdbx_description
1 polymer ?
#
loop_
_entity_poly.entity_id
_entity_poly.type
_entity_poly.pdbx_seq_one_letter_code
_entity_poly.pdbx_strand_id
1 'polypeptide(L)'
;LLLLAYENLSFLPTTAVYDLYTFIFGLLALVFAVFIWGGKKVGWIGTVAVSLFVIVADSLTVLDLPSIPGIPKFPAIAEIAYSLLIVFYLLQDNIREKYLVQAKIENWKKIN
;
A
#
# COMPACT_ATOMS: atom_id res chain seq x y z
N LEU A 1 -12.93 1.32 23.24
CA LEU A 1 -12.69 2.17 22.05
C LEU A 1 -12.51 1.33 20.78
N LEU A 2 -11.55 0.39 20.71
CA LEU A 2 -11.43 -0.55 19.58
C LEU A 2 -12.66 -1.46 19.38
N LEU A 3 -13.25 -1.96 20.48
CA LEU A 3 -14.47 -2.78 20.44
C LEU A 3 -15.71 -1.98 19.95
N LEU A 4 -15.79 -0.69 20.34
CA LEU A 4 -16.88 0.21 19.97
C LEU A 4 -16.79 0.67 18.50
N ALA A 5 -15.55 0.78 17.98
CA ALA A 5 -15.31 1.01 16.56
C ALA A 5 -15.67 -0.23 15.72
N TYR A 6 -15.42 -1.44 16.24
CA TYR A 6 -15.80 -2.70 15.60
C TYR A 6 -17.34 -2.87 15.49
N GLU A 7 -18.08 -2.58 16.56
CA GLU A 7 -19.56 -2.63 16.53
C GLU A 7 -20.20 -1.57 15.62
N ASN A 8 -19.58 -0.40 15.45
CA ASN A 8 -20.09 0.61 14.50
C ASN A 8 -19.78 0.27 13.04
N LEU A 9 -18.71 -0.48 12.77
CA LEU A 9 -18.38 -0.95 11.42
C LEU A 9 -19.32 -2.06 10.94
N SER A 10 -19.94 -2.83 11.85
CA SER A 10 -20.94 -3.85 11.49
C SER A 10 -22.26 -3.30 10.91
N PHE A 11 -22.47 -1.98 10.94
CA PHE A 11 -23.64 -1.32 10.35
C PHE A 11 -23.40 -0.76 8.95
N LEU A 12 -22.14 -0.75 8.47
CA LEU A 12 -21.85 -0.34 7.10
C LEU A 12 -22.13 -1.51 6.16
N PRO A 13 -22.91 -1.32 5.08
CA PRO A 13 -23.01 -2.34 4.05
C PRO A 13 -21.60 -2.71 3.60
N THR A 14 -21.35 -3.98 3.34
CA THR A 14 -20.03 -4.54 2.97
C THR A 14 -19.37 -3.76 1.82
N THR A 15 -20.19 -3.20 0.93
CA THR A 15 -19.77 -2.30 -0.14
C THR A 15 -19.16 -1.00 0.37
N ALA A 16 -19.71 -0.37 1.40
CA ALA A 16 -19.17 0.87 1.95
C ALA A 16 -17.82 0.67 2.66
N VAL A 17 -17.60 -0.50 3.28
CA VAL A 17 -16.30 -0.86 3.86
C VAL A 17 -15.25 -1.01 2.78
N TYR A 18 -15.60 -1.70 1.69
CA TYR A 18 -14.75 -1.84 0.52
C TYR A 18 -14.47 -0.51 -0.20
N ASP A 19 -15.49 0.36 -0.37
CA ASP A 19 -15.35 1.67 -1.00
C ASP A 19 -14.43 2.58 -0.18
N LEU A 20 -14.56 2.57 1.15
CA LEU A 20 -13.68 3.33 2.04
C LEU A 20 -12.23 2.80 1.98
N TYR A 21 -12.07 1.48 1.99
CA TYR A 21 -10.77 0.83 1.85
C TYR A 21 -10.08 1.23 0.53
N THR A 22 -10.76 1.08 -0.60
CA THR A 22 -10.23 1.40 -1.93
C THR A 22 -9.93 2.90 -2.06
N PHE A 23 -10.76 3.77 -1.47
CA PHE A 23 -10.50 5.20 -1.42
C PHE A 23 -9.22 5.56 -0.65
N ILE A 24 -9.07 5.04 0.57
CA ILE A 24 -7.87 5.27 1.40
C ILE A 24 -6.63 4.74 0.70
N PHE A 25 -6.73 3.54 0.12
CA PHE A 25 -5.65 2.92 -0.64
C PHE A 25 -5.24 3.78 -1.85
N GLY A 26 -6.21 4.21 -2.66
CA GLY A 26 -5.96 5.07 -3.82
C GLY A 26 -5.31 6.40 -3.42
N LEU A 27 -5.73 6.98 -2.30
CA LEU A 27 -5.12 8.21 -1.78
C LEU A 27 -3.67 7.98 -1.34
N LEU A 28 -3.38 6.91 -0.59
CA LEU A 28 -2.02 6.56 -0.18
C LEU A 28 -1.12 6.29 -1.39
N ALA A 29 -1.62 5.55 -2.38
CA ALA A 29 -0.88 5.27 -3.61
C ALA A 29 -0.52 6.57 -4.34
N LEU A 30 -1.46 7.52 -4.45
CA LEU A 30 -1.23 8.83 -5.07
C LEU A 30 -0.19 9.65 -4.29
N VAL A 31 -0.32 9.71 -2.96
CA VAL A 31 0.64 10.44 -2.10
C VAL A 31 2.05 9.87 -2.24
N PHE A 32 2.21 8.54 -2.19
CA PHE A 32 3.53 7.93 -2.34
C PHE A 32 4.06 8.01 -3.77
N ALA A 33 3.20 7.98 -4.79
CA ALA A 33 3.59 8.24 -6.17
C ALA A 33 4.18 9.65 -6.35
N VAL A 34 3.57 10.67 -5.74
CA VAL A 34 4.11 12.04 -5.73
C VAL A 34 5.49 12.07 -5.05
N PHE A 35 5.67 11.36 -3.94
CA PHE A 35 6.98 11.28 -3.28
C PHE A 35 8.02 10.52 -4.12
N ILE A 36 7.63 9.46 -4.82
CA ILE A 36 8.48 8.74 -5.78
C ILE A 36 8.91 9.67 -6.91
N TRP A 37 7.98 10.46 -7.46
CA TRP A 37 8.27 11.45 -8.50
C TRP A 37 9.31 12.47 -8.02
N GLY A 38 9.18 12.91 -6.76
CA GLY A 38 10.15 13.79 -6.12
C GLY A 38 11.48 13.13 -5.73
N GLY A 39 11.71 11.85 -6.05
CA GLY A 39 12.91 11.12 -5.66
C GLY A 39 13.02 10.85 -4.15
N LYS A 40 11.94 10.98 -3.40
CA LYS A 40 12.01 10.85 -1.94
C LYS A 40 11.97 9.39 -1.52
N LYS A 41 12.90 9.00 -0.64
CA LYS A 41 12.94 7.66 -0.03
C LYS A 41 11.63 7.28 0.65
N VAL A 42 10.93 8.24 1.25
CA VAL A 42 9.62 8.01 1.90
C VAL A 42 8.57 7.51 0.89
N GLY A 43 8.62 7.99 -0.36
CA GLY A 43 7.76 7.49 -1.42
C GLY A 43 8.06 6.03 -1.75
N TRP A 44 9.35 5.70 -1.92
CA TRP A 44 9.78 4.32 -2.17
C TRP A 44 9.35 3.36 -1.05
N ILE A 45 9.62 3.70 0.21
CA ILE A 45 9.21 2.87 1.37
C ILE A 45 7.69 2.73 1.41
N GLY A 46 6.97 3.85 1.26
CA GLY A 46 5.52 3.89 1.34
C GLY A 46 4.86 3.04 0.26
N THR A 47 5.31 3.15 -0.99
CA THR A 47 4.80 2.33 -2.10
C THR A 47 5.07 0.84 -1.87
N VAL A 48 6.28 0.45 -1.44
CA VAL A 48 6.58 -0.95 -1.12
C VAL A 48 5.66 -1.47 0.00
N ALA A 49 5.52 -0.71 1.09
CA ALA A 49 4.67 -1.10 2.22
C ALA A 49 3.20 -1.26 1.82
N VAL A 50 2.68 -0.31 1.03
CA VAL A 50 1.31 -0.32 0.52
C VAL A 50 1.08 -1.52 -0.41
N SER A 51 2.00 -1.80 -1.33
CA SER A 51 1.89 -2.96 -2.22
C SER A 51 1.95 -4.29 -1.45
N LEU A 52 2.79 -4.41 -0.43
CA LEU A 52 2.83 -5.60 0.43
C LEU A 52 1.52 -5.78 1.20
N PHE A 53 0.94 -4.69 1.70
CA PHE A 53 -0.34 -4.74 2.40
C PHE A 53 -1.48 -5.24 1.50
N VAL A 54 -1.56 -4.77 0.24
CA VAL A 54 -2.53 -5.26 -0.75
C VAL A 54 -2.35 -6.75 -0.99
N ILE A 55 -1.11 -7.20 -1.25
CA ILE A 55 -0.84 -8.62 -1.48
C ILE A 55 -1.39 -9.46 -0.32
N VAL A 56 -1.16 -9.03 0.93
CA VAL A 56 -1.67 -9.75 2.10
C VAL A 56 -3.20 -9.71 2.18
N ALA A 57 -3.82 -8.53 2.09
CA ALA A 57 -5.27 -8.37 2.21
C ALA A 57 -6.04 -9.14 1.13
N ASP A 58 -5.54 -9.12 -0.10
CA ASP A 58 -6.15 -9.79 -1.24
C ASP A 58 -5.90 -11.31 -1.18
N SER A 59 -4.71 -11.74 -0.76
CA SER A 59 -4.43 -13.17 -0.58
C SER A 59 -5.33 -13.78 0.50
N LEU A 60 -5.58 -13.05 1.60
CA LEU A 60 -6.54 -13.48 2.61
C LEU A 60 -7.95 -13.61 2.03
N THR A 61 -8.36 -12.67 1.18
CA THR A 61 -9.66 -12.71 0.48
C THR A 61 -9.77 -13.89 -0.49
N VAL A 62 -8.74 -14.15 -1.28
CA VAL A 62 -8.71 -15.25 -2.26
C VAL A 62 -8.75 -16.61 -1.56
N LEU A 63 -8.11 -16.73 -0.39
CA LEU A 63 -8.06 -17.95 0.43
C LEU A 63 -9.28 -18.12 1.36
N ASP A 64 -10.30 -17.26 1.27
CA ASP A 64 -11.48 -17.28 2.14
C ASP A 64 -11.12 -17.16 3.65
N LEU A 65 -10.02 -16.46 3.96
CA LEU A 65 -9.59 -16.15 5.32
C LEU A 65 -10.14 -14.79 5.77
N PRO A 66 -10.19 -14.52 7.10
CA PRO A 66 -10.62 -13.21 7.60
C PRO A 66 -9.81 -12.05 6.98
N SER A 67 -10.48 -11.24 6.17
CA SER A 67 -9.92 -10.11 5.42
C SER A 67 -10.88 -8.91 5.43
N ILE A 68 -10.66 -7.93 4.56
CA ILE A 68 -11.55 -6.78 4.42
C ILE A 68 -12.86 -7.22 3.75
N PRO A 69 -14.02 -7.05 4.42
CA PRO A 69 -15.29 -7.47 3.87
C PRO A 69 -15.61 -6.76 2.56
N GLY A 70 -16.15 -7.51 1.59
CA GLY A 70 -16.67 -6.95 0.34
C GLY A 70 -15.67 -6.89 -0.82
N ILE A 71 -14.41 -7.31 -0.62
CA ILE A 71 -13.45 -7.42 -1.73
C ILE A 71 -13.91 -8.51 -2.71
N PRO A 72 -14.15 -8.18 -3.99
CA PRO A 72 -14.44 -9.18 -5.01
C PRO A 72 -13.17 -9.97 -5.38
N LYS A 73 -13.28 -11.31 -5.44
CA LYS A 73 -12.13 -12.22 -5.66
C LYS A 73 -11.39 -11.98 -6.98
N PHE A 74 -12.09 -11.61 -8.04
CA PHE A 74 -11.47 -11.43 -9.35
C PHE A 74 -10.56 -10.17 -9.39
N PRO A 75 -11.02 -8.99 -8.95
CA PRO A 75 -10.14 -7.84 -8.74
C PRO A 75 -8.98 -8.11 -7.78
N ALA A 76 -9.19 -8.84 -6.69
CA ALA A 76 -8.13 -9.20 -5.74
C ALA A 76 -6.95 -9.92 -6.42
N ILE A 77 -7.21 -10.85 -7.35
CA ILE A 77 -6.14 -11.54 -8.10
C ILE A 77 -5.34 -10.56 -8.96
N ALA A 78 -6.02 -9.61 -9.61
CA ALA A 78 -5.36 -8.60 -10.43
C ALA A 78 -4.52 -7.63 -9.58
N GLU A 79 -5.04 -7.23 -8.43
CA GLU A 79 -4.38 -6.35 -7.47
C GLU A 79 -3.13 -7.00 -6.85
N ILE A 80 -3.17 -8.31 -6.56
CA ILE A 80 -1.99 -9.10 -6.16
C ILE A 80 -0.92 -9.06 -7.26
N ALA A 81 -1.30 -9.39 -8.51
CA ALA A 81 -0.34 -9.47 -9.62
C ALA A 81 0.31 -8.10 -9.88
N TYR A 82 -0.48 -7.02 -9.88
CA TYR A 82 0.01 -5.67 -10.03
C TYR A 82 0.95 -5.25 -8.89
N SER A 83 0.58 -5.56 -7.65
CA SER A 83 1.39 -5.24 -6.47
C SER A 83 2.72 -6.00 -6.45
N LEU A 84 2.74 -7.27 -6.90
CA LEU A 84 3.97 -8.04 -7.06
C LEU A 84 4.91 -7.40 -8.09
N LEU A 85 4.37 -6.93 -9.22
CA LEU A 85 5.16 -6.23 -10.24
C LEU A 85 5.78 -4.94 -9.69
N ILE A 86 5.02 -4.16 -8.92
CA ILE A 86 5.53 -2.94 -8.27
C ILE A 86 6.66 -3.27 -7.31
N VAL A 87 6.46 -4.24 -6.41
CA VAL A 87 7.47 -4.64 -5.42
C VAL A 87 8.73 -5.13 -6.14
N PHE A 88 8.57 -6.00 -7.14
CA PHE A 88 9.70 -6.51 -7.92
C PHE A 88 10.47 -5.38 -8.60
N TYR A 89 9.77 -4.44 -9.24
CA TYR A 89 10.38 -3.28 -9.87
C TYR A 89 11.13 -2.39 -8.87
N LEU A 90 10.51 -2.07 -7.72
CA LEU A 90 11.10 -1.19 -6.72
C LEU A 90 12.27 -1.82 -5.95
N LEU A 91 12.35 -3.15 -5.93
CA LEU A 91 13.45 -3.89 -5.31
C LEU A 91 14.64 -4.16 -6.25
N GLN A 92 14.54 -3.83 -7.54
CA GLN A 92 15.70 -3.90 -8.43
C GLN A 92 16.84 -3.01 -7.90
N ASP A 93 18.06 -3.52 -7.93
CA ASP A 93 19.21 -2.88 -7.27
C ASP A 93 19.43 -1.43 -7.71
N ASN A 94 19.33 -1.17 -9.02
CA ASN A 94 19.43 0.17 -9.60
C ASN A 94 18.37 1.16 -9.05
N ILE A 95 17.14 0.70 -8.84
CA ILE A 95 16.04 1.53 -8.32
C ILE A 95 16.20 1.71 -6.81
N ARG A 96 16.49 0.63 -6.09
CA ARG A 96 16.71 0.65 -4.64
C ARG A 96 17.87 1.56 -4.26
N GLU A 97 19.00 1.44 -4.96
CA GLU A 97 20.18 2.27 -4.72
C GLU A 97 19.90 3.76 -4.95
N LYS A 98 19.16 4.11 -6.01
CA LYS A 98 18.74 5.50 -6.28
C LYS A 98 18.12 6.15 -5.04
N TYR A 99 17.15 5.49 -4.40
CA TYR A 99 16.46 6.05 -3.24
C TYR A 99 17.28 5.98 -1.94
N LEU A 100 18.14 4.99 -1.78
CA LEU A 100 19.03 4.90 -0.60
C LEU A 100 20.16 5.93 -0.64
N VAL A 101 20.76 6.15 -1.82
CA VAL A 101 21.82 7.16 -2.02
C VAL A 101 21.24 8.57 -1.88
N GLN A 102 20.08 8.85 -2.45
CA GLN A 102 19.41 10.15 -2.25
C GLN A 102 19.16 10.45 -0.78
N ALA A 103 18.72 9.47 0.02
CA ALA A 103 18.53 9.65 1.45
C ALA A 103 19.84 9.97 2.19
N LYS A 104 20.97 9.38 1.77
CA LYS A 104 22.29 9.70 2.33
C LYS A 104 22.68 11.16 2.04
N ILE A 105 22.43 11.62 0.82
CA ILE A 105 22.70 13.00 0.39
C ILE A 105 21.81 14.00 1.16
N GLU A 106 20.51 13.72 1.29
CA GLU A 106 19.59 14.56 2.05
C GLU A 106 20.00 14.68 3.52
N ASN A 107 20.48 13.59 4.13
CA ASN A 107 20.92 13.60 5.52
C ASN A 107 22.20 14.44 5.69
N TRP A 108 23.15 14.32 4.76
CA TRP A 108 24.38 15.14 4.78
C TRP A 108 24.07 16.64 4.69
N LYS A 109 23.13 17.05 3.82
CA LYS A 109 22.68 18.45 3.70
C LYS A 109 21.96 19.01 4.93
N LYS A 110 21.50 18.16 5.85
CA LYS A 110 20.84 18.61 7.10
C LYS A 110 21.83 18.83 8.24
N ILE A 111 23.00 18.18 8.17
CA ILE A 111 23.97 18.14 9.26
C ILE A 111 25.11 19.15 9.03
N ASN A 112 25.34 19.55 7.77
CA ASN A 112 26.28 20.60 7.35
C ASN A 112 25.55 21.79 6.73
#